data_AF-A0A2X3KE89-F1
#
_entry.id   AF-A0A2X3KE89-F1
#
_cell.length_a   1.000
_cell.length_b   1.000
_cell.length_c   1.000
_cell.angle_alpha   90.00
_cell.angle_beta   90.00
_cell.angle_gamma   90.00
#
_symmetry.space_group_name_H-M   'P 1'
#
loop_
_entity.id
_entity.type
_entity.pdbx_description
1 polymer ?
#
loop_
_entity_poly.entity_id
_entity_poly.type
_entity_poly.pdbx_seq_one_letter_code
_entity_poly.pdbx_strand_id
1 'polypeptide(L)'
;MKMATTWSGALALAALISLPLQAAEPVKVGSKIDTEGALLGNMIQQVLESHGVKTINKIQLGTTPVVRGAIVAGELDIYPEYTGNGAFFFKDENDPAWKNAQQGYEKVKRLDQEKHQLVWLTPAPANNTWTIAVRQDLAEKIS
;
A
#
# COMPACT_ATOMS: atom_id res chain seq x y z
N MET A 1 -54.23 -49.08 -8.49
CA MET A 1 -54.28 -47.72 -7.93
C MET A 1 -53.48 -47.68 -6.64
N LYS A 2 -52.22 -47.20 -6.68
CA LYS A 2 -51.43 -46.82 -5.50
C LYS A 2 -50.57 -45.62 -5.90
N MET A 3 -50.95 -44.44 -5.40
CA MET A 3 -50.19 -43.21 -5.56
C MET A 3 -48.99 -43.25 -4.61
N ALA A 4 -47.78 -43.11 -5.13
CA ALA A 4 -46.57 -42.93 -4.33
C ALA A 4 -46.21 -41.44 -4.37
N THR A 5 -46.45 -40.77 -3.25
CA THR A 5 -46.23 -39.34 -3.04
C THR A 5 -44.73 -39.05 -2.99
N THR A 6 -44.24 -38.24 -3.93
CA THR A 6 -42.86 -37.76 -4.00
C THR A 6 -42.68 -36.55 -3.06
N TRP A 7 -42.10 -36.78 -1.89
CA TRP A 7 -41.73 -35.74 -0.91
C TRP A 7 -40.22 -35.65 -0.71
N SER A 8 -39.44 -35.63 -1.80
CA SER A 8 -37.96 -35.53 -1.71
C SER A 8 -37.39 -34.20 -2.20
N GLY A 9 -38.23 -33.26 -2.66
CA GLY A 9 -37.77 -32.01 -3.27
C GLY A 9 -37.51 -30.84 -2.32
N ALA A 10 -38.08 -30.85 -1.10
CA ALA A 10 -38.10 -29.65 -0.25
C ALA A 10 -36.85 -29.44 0.62
N LEU A 11 -36.05 -30.48 0.87
CA LEU A 11 -34.88 -30.40 1.77
C LEU A 11 -33.60 -29.89 1.08
N ALA A 12 -33.51 -29.96 -0.24
CA ALA A 12 -32.33 -29.48 -0.98
C ALA A 12 -32.29 -27.94 -1.14
N LEU A 13 -33.44 -27.26 -1.01
CA LEU A 13 -33.53 -25.81 -1.24
C LEU A 13 -33.14 -24.98 0.00
N ALA A 14 -33.17 -25.56 1.21
CA ALA A 14 -32.80 -24.86 2.44
C ALA A 14 -31.28 -24.81 2.71
N ALA A 15 -30.50 -25.68 2.08
CA ALA A 15 -29.04 -25.76 2.30
C ALA A 15 -28.23 -24.71 1.52
N LEU A 16 -28.85 -23.99 0.56
CA LEU A 16 -28.17 -23.01 -0.29
C LEU A 16 -28.13 -21.58 0.30
N ILE A 17 -28.74 -21.34 1.46
CA ILE A 17 -28.87 -19.98 2.03
C ILE A 17 -27.77 -19.66 3.07
N SER A 18 -26.94 -20.64 3.43
CA SER A 18 -25.92 -20.47 4.48
C SER A 18 -24.48 -20.42 3.92
N LEU A 19 -24.24 -19.64 2.87
CA LEU A 19 -22.87 -19.21 2.58
C LEU A 19 -22.53 -18.11 3.60
N PRO A 20 -21.54 -18.29 4.49
CA PRO A 20 -21.08 -17.21 5.34
C PRO A 20 -20.60 -16.08 4.43
N LEU A 21 -21.25 -14.93 4.54
CA LEU A 21 -20.80 -13.70 3.92
C LEU A 21 -19.49 -13.32 4.63
N GLN A 22 -18.36 -13.79 4.12
CA GLN A 22 -17.03 -13.47 4.66
C GLN A 22 -16.87 -11.96 4.54
N ALA A 23 -17.00 -11.24 5.66
CA ALA A 23 -16.71 -9.81 5.69
C ALA A 23 -15.25 -9.61 5.30
N ALA A 24 -14.99 -8.67 4.40
CA ALA A 24 -13.63 -8.32 4.03
C ALA A 24 -12.83 -7.92 5.28
N GLU A 25 -11.63 -8.47 5.45
CA GLU A 25 -10.75 -8.08 6.54
C GLU A 25 -10.38 -6.59 6.41
N PRO A 26 -10.28 -5.86 7.52
CA PRO A 26 -9.84 -4.46 7.49
C PRO A 26 -8.43 -4.31 6.92
N VAL A 27 -8.21 -3.28 6.11
CA VAL A 27 -6.90 -2.96 5.52
C VAL A 27 -5.95 -2.39 6.58
N LYS A 28 -4.80 -3.04 6.79
CA LYS A 28 -3.75 -2.59 7.73
C LYS A 28 -2.92 -1.47 7.08
N VAL A 29 -3.22 -0.24 7.45
CA VAL A 29 -2.56 0.98 6.93
C VAL A 29 -1.37 1.34 7.82
N GLY A 30 -0.18 1.39 7.23
CA GLY A 30 1.06 1.70 7.94
C GLY A 30 1.78 2.93 7.44
N SER A 31 2.85 3.30 8.13
CA SER A 31 3.84 4.29 7.66
C SER A 31 5.16 4.15 8.40
N LYS A 32 6.15 4.92 7.94
CA LYS A 32 7.38 5.17 8.71
C LYS A 32 7.09 6.09 9.90
N ILE A 33 7.99 6.06 10.89
CA ILE A 33 7.87 6.77 12.18
C ILE A 33 8.15 8.28 12.10
N ASP A 34 8.59 8.79 10.95
CA ASP A 34 8.87 10.21 10.73
C ASP A 34 7.59 11.05 10.52
N THR A 35 7.74 12.38 10.53
CA THR A 35 6.62 13.32 10.40
C THR A 35 5.88 13.18 9.07
N GLU A 36 6.61 12.98 7.96
CA GLU A 36 5.98 12.76 6.65
C GLU A 36 5.25 11.41 6.62
N GLY A 37 5.82 10.36 7.22
CA GLY A 37 5.14 9.09 7.41
C GLY A 37 3.82 9.24 8.16
N ALA A 38 3.81 9.99 9.26
CA ALA A 38 2.58 10.27 10.01
C ALA A 38 1.53 11.00 9.13
N LEU A 39 1.94 12.02 8.39
CA LEU A 39 1.06 12.78 7.49
C LEU A 39 0.47 11.88 6.40
N LEU A 40 1.32 11.23 5.61
CA LEU A 40 0.90 10.44 4.45
C LEU A 40 0.14 9.18 4.85
N GLY A 41 0.52 8.53 5.95
CA GLY A 41 -0.21 7.38 6.51
C GLY A 41 -1.65 7.75 6.89
N ASN A 42 -1.83 8.89 7.58
CA ASN A 42 -3.17 9.38 7.94
C ASN A 42 -3.99 9.78 6.71
N MET A 43 -3.36 10.36 5.68
CA MET A 43 -4.05 10.67 4.42
C MET A 43 -4.59 9.40 3.75
N ILE A 44 -3.77 8.34 3.63
CA ILE A 44 -4.19 7.06 3.06
C ILE A 44 -5.35 6.46 3.86
N GLN A 45 -5.22 6.41 5.19
CA GLN A 45 -6.26 5.86 6.06
C GLN A 45 -7.59 6.60 5.88
N GLN A 46 -7.58 7.94 5.93
CA GLN A 46 -8.79 8.75 5.78
C GLN A 46 -9.45 8.56 4.40
N VAL A 47 -8.67 8.46 3.32
CA VAL A 47 -9.21 8.22 1.98
C VAL A 47 -9.87 6.84 1.88
N LEU A 48 -9.29 5.81 2.49
CA LEU A 48 -9.90 4.47 2.51
C LEU A 48 -11.21 4.48 3.31
N GLU A 49 -11.18 5.06 4.51
CA GLU A 49 -12.35 5.15 5.39
C GLU A 49 -13.48 5.98 4.79
N SER A 50 -13.17 7.08 4.09
CA SER A 50 -14.17 7.91 3.43
C SER A 50 -14.91 7.17 2.31
N HIS A 51 -14.35 6.08 1.79
CA HIS A 51 -14.96 5.20 0.79
C HIS A 51 -15.54 3.91 1.39
N GLY A 52 -15.68 3.84 2.72
CA GLY A 52 -16.28 2.70 3.42
C GLY A 52 -15.37 1.48 3.57
N VAL A 53 -14.08 1.61 3.25
CA VAL A 53 -13.10 0.55 3.49
C VAL A 53 -12.70 0.58 4.96
N LYS A 54 -12.93 -0.53 5.67
CA LYS A 54 -12.49 -0.67 7.07
C LYS A 54 -10.97 -0.73 7.11
N THR A 55 -10.37 -0.06 8.10
CA THR A 55 -8.91 -0.06 8.27
C THR A 55 -8.49 -0.51 9.67
N ILE A 56 -7.25 -0.96 9.79
CA ILE A 56 -6.51 -1.08 11.06
C ILE A 56 -5.36 -0.08 10.99
N ASN A 57 -5.31 0.84 11.95
CA ASN A 57 -4.25 1.83 12.03
C ASN A 57 -2.96 1.20 12.58
N LYS A 58 -1.92 1.18 11.75
CA LYS A 58 -0.53 0.84 12.08
C LYS A 58 0.43 1.96 11.64
N ILE A 59 -0.04 3.20 11.64
CA ILE A 59 0.75 4.38 11.27
C ILE A 59 1.93 4.55 12.24
N GLN A 60 3.05 5.04 11.73
CA GLN A 60 4.31 5.21 12.45
C GLN A 60 4.86 3.92 13.07
N LEU A 61 4.70 2.79 12.37
CA LEU A 61 5.11 1.46 12.83
C LEU A 61 6.61 1.36 13.13
N GLY A 62 7.46 2.05 12.37
CA GLY A 62 8.90 2.02 12.61
C GLY A 62 9.74 2.61 11.48
N THR A 63 10.99 2.17 11.40
CA THR A 63 11.94 2.56 10.35
C THR A 63 11.70 1.77 9.06
N THR A 64 12.35 2.18 7.96
CA THR A 64 12.22 1.53 6.64
C THR A 64 12.33 -0.02 6.70
N PRO A 65 13.34 -0.64 7.36
CA PRO A 65 13.43 -2.10 7.40
C PRO A 65 12.26 -2.77 8.13
N VAL A 66 11.72 -2.14 9.18
CA VAL A 66 10.58 -2.65 9.95
C VAL A 66 9.33 -2.65 9.07
N VAL A 67 9.03 -1.52 8.44
CA VAL A 67 7.83 -1.36 7.61
C VAL A 67 7.93 -2.25 6.35
N ARG A 68 9.12 -2.33 5.74
CA ARG A 68 9.39 -3.20 4.59
C ARG A 68 9.22 -4.67 4.92
N GLY A 69 9.73 -5.12 6.07
CA GLY A 69 9.54 -6.49 6.55
C GLY A 69 8.06 -6.79 6.79
N ALA A 70 7.34 -5.87 7.44
CA ALA A 70 5.93 -6.03 7.75
C ALA A 70 5.05 -6.18 6.50
N ILE A 71 5.25 -5.37 5.45
CA ILE A 71 4.45 -5.50 4.22
C ILE A 71 4.76 -6.79 3.44
N VAL A 72 6.04 -7.20 3.38
CA VAL A 72 6.44 -8.45 2.69
C VAL A 72 5.92 -9.68 3.44
N ALA A 73 5.81 -9.61 4.78
CA ALA A 73 5.26 -10.65 5.62
C ALA A 73 3.70 -10.65 5.69
N GLY A 74 3.03 -9.67 5.07
CA GLY A 74 1.57 -9.52 5.14
C GLY A 74 1.05 -8.97 6.48
N GLU A 75 1.91 -8.39 7.32
CA GLU A 75 1.52 -7.69 8.55
C GLU A 75 1.06 -6.24 8.31
N LEU A 76 1.34 -5.71 7.12
CA LEU A 76 0.82 -4.46 6.57
C LEU A 76 0.27 -4.71 5.16
N ASP A 77 -0.73 -3.94 4.76
CA ASP A 77 -1.31 -4.04 3.41
C ASP A 77 -0.96 -2.84 2.53
N ILE A 78 -0.82 -1.64 3.13
CA ILE A 78 -0.49 -0.41 2.40
C ILE A 78 0.28 0.56 3.28
N TYR A 79 1.27 1.24 2.70
CA TYR A 79 2.02 2.34 3.33
C TYR A 79 2.70 3.22 2.26
N PRO A 80 3.08 4.46 2.59
CA PRO A 80 3.86 5.32 1.70
C PRO A 80 5.35 4.95 1.72
N GLU A 81 5.94 4.76 0.54
CA GLU A 81 7.37 4.47 0.35
C GLU A 81 7.98 5.34 -0.76
N TYR A 82 9.29 5.59 -0.67
CA TYR A 82 10.07 6.41 -1.57
C TYR A 82 10.76 5.54 -2.62
N THR A 83 10.63 5.93 -3.88
CA THR A 83 11.11 5.15 -5.04
C THR A 83 12.60 4.84 -4.99
N GLY A 84 13.41 5.80 -4.52
CA GLY A 84 14.86 5.64 -4.38
C GLY A 84 15.28 4.53 -3.42
N ASN A 85 14.45 4.11 -2.46
CA ASN A 85 14.78 3.00 -1.57
C ASN A 85 14.83 1.64 -2.30
N GLY A 86 14.26 1.55 -3.51
CA GLY A 86 14.39 0.39 -4.39
C GLY A 86 15.85 0.01 -4.67
N ALA A 87 16.75 1.01 -4.71
CA ALA A 87 18.19 0.81 -4.80
C ALA A 87 18.72 -0.16 -3.74
N PHE A 88 18.31 0.02 -2.47
CA PHE A 88 18.76 -0.79 -1.36
C PHE A 88 17.97 -2.11 -1.24
N PHE A 89 16.66 -2.07 -1.51
CA PHE A 89 15.81 -3.27 -1.46
C PHE A 89 16.30 -4.37 -2.42
N PHE A 90 16.84 -3.96 -3.57
CA PHE A 90 17.25 -4.87 -4.62
C PHE A 90 18.76 -4.92 -4.86
N LYS A 91 19.57 -4.30 -4.00
CA LYS A 91 21.05 -4.30 -4.05
C LYS A 91 21.60 -3.81 -5.39
N ASP A 92 21.09 -2.66 -5.82
CA ASP A 92 21.35 -2.09 -7.15
C ASP A 92 21.59 -0.58 -7.09
N GLU A 93 22.38 -0.15 -6.09
CA GLU A 93 22.54 1.25 -5.69
C GLU A 93 23.19 2.14 -6.74
N ASN A 94 23.96 1.56 -7.65
CA ASN A 94 24.73 2.28 -8.65
C ASN A 94 23.98 2.49 -9.97
N ASP A 95 22.76 1.97 -10.11
CA ASP A 95 22.00 2.15 -11.35
C ASP A 95 21.55 3.61 -11.53
N PRO A 96 21.84 4.26 -12.68
CA PRO A 96 21.47 5.64 -12.94
C PRO A 96 19.95 5.90 -12.96
N ALA A 97 19.12 4.86 -13.13
CA ALA A 97 17.66 4.97 -13.09
C ALA A 97 17.17 5.60 -11.78
N TRP A 98 17.87 5.38 -10.65
CA TRP A 98 17.51 5.96 -9.35
C TRP A 98 17.72 7.48 -9.28
N LYS A 99 18.38 8.08 -10.29
CA LYS A 99 18.57 9.53 -10.41
C LYS A 99 17.52 10.20 -11.32
N ASN A 100 16.64 9.41 -11.94
CA ASN A 100 15.53 9.91 -12.74
C ASN A 100 14.20 9.48 -12.11
N ALA A 101 13.32 10.44 -11.81
CA ALA A 101 12.09 10.18 -11.07
C ALA A 101 11.19 9.11 -11.73
N GLN A 102 10.99 9.19 -13.05
CA GLN A 102 10.15 8.25 -13.79
C GLN A 102 10.81 6.87 -13.89
N GLN A 103 12.10 6.82 -14.23
CA GLN A 103 12.81 5.54 -14.38
C GLN A 103 12.91 4.80 -13.04
N GLY A 104 13.24 5.52 -11.95
CA GLY A 104 13.29 4.95 -10.60
C GLY A 104 11.93 4.41 -10.16
N TYR A 105 10.84 5.14 -10.43
CA TYR A 105 9.47 4.69 -10.16
C TYR A 105 9.12 3.40 -10.93
N GLU A 106 9.27 3.39 -12.25
CA GLU A 106 8.94 2.21 -13.07
C GLU A 106 9.79 1.00 -12.70
N LYS A 107 11.07 1.24 -12.37
CA LYS A 107 11.98 0.17 -11.97
C LYS A 107 11.57 -0.46 -10.64
N VAL A 108 11.34 0.33 -9.59
CA VAL A 108 10.94 -0.22 -8.28
C VAL A 108 9.58 -0.90 -8.38
N LYS A 109 8.62 -0.30 -9.09
CA LYS A 109 7.29 -0.86 -9.35
C LYS A 109 7.38 -2.25 -9.96
N ARG A 110 8.18 -2.41 -11.01
CA ARG A 110 8.38 -3.71 -11.68
C ARG A 110 9.03 -4.73 -10.75
N LEU A 111 10.12 -4.37 -10.08
CA LEU A 111 10.87 -5.28 -9.21
C LEU A 111 10.03 -5.76 -8.01
N ASP A 112 9.23 -4.87 -7.42
CA ASP A 112 8.35 -5.21 -6.32
C ASP A 112 7.17 -6.08 -6.72
N GLN A 113 6.59 -5.80 -7.89
CA GLN A 113 5.55 -6.66 -8.45
C GLN A 113 6.06 -8.07 -8.70
N GLU A 114 7.24 -8.21 -9.32
CA GLU A 114 7.83 -9.50 -9.69
C GLU A 114 8.26 -10.33 -8.46
N LYS A 115 8.88 -9.69 -7.45
CA LYS A 115 9.49 -10.42 -6.32
C LYS A 115 8.59 -10.57 -5.11
N HIS A 116 7.68 -9.63 -4.89
CA HIS A 116 6.91 -9.54 -3.66
C HIS A 116 5.41 -9.36 -3.88
N GLN A 117 4.95 -9.30 -5.15
CA GLN A 117 3.56 -9.02 -5.52
C GLN A 117 3.05 -7.69 -4.93
N LEU A 118 3.97 -6.75 -4.71
CA LEU A 118 3.65 -5.42 -4.18
C LEU A 118 3.41 -4.45 -5.33
N VAL A 119 2.24 -3.81 -5.31
CA VAL A 119 1.83 -2.84 -6.34
C VAL A 119 2.19 -1.43 -5.88
N TRP A 120 3.00 -0.73 -6.68
CA TRP A 120 3.24 0.69 -6.49
C TRP A 120 2.16 1.53 -7.19
N LEU A 121 1.47 2.37 -6.41
CA LEU A 121 0.45 3.29 -6.89
C LEU A 121 1.08 4.55 -7.54
N THR A 122 0.26 5.55 -7.88
CA THR A 122 0.72 6.82 -8.43
C THR A 122 1.66 7.52 -7.43
N PRO A 123 2.88 7.92 -7.86
CA PRO A 123 3.82 8.61 -6.98
C PRO A 123 3.47 10.10 -6.86
N ALA A 124 3.87 10.71 -5.74
CA ALA A 124 3.78 12.16 -5.57
C ALA A 124 4.83 12.89 -6.44
N PRO A 125 4.56 14.12 -6.90
CA PRO A 125 5.52 14.94 -7.64
C PRO A 125 6.52 15.67 -6.71
N ALA A 126 6.94 15.03 -5.62
CA ALA A 126 7.89 15.56 -4.64
C ALA A 126 9.13 14.68 -4.57
N ASN A 127 10.30 15.31 -4.42
CA ASN A 127 11.57 14.62 -4.28
C ASN A 127 12.19 14.92 -2.91
N ASN A 128 11.87 14.09 -1.92
CA ASN A 128 12.44 14.18 -0.57
C ASN A 128 13.87 13.62 -0.58
N THR A 129 14.81 14.45 -1.03
CA THR A 129 16.23 14.14 -1.12
C THR A 129 17.07 15.32 -0.64
N TRP A 130 18.37 15.10 -0.47
CA TRP A 130 19.31 16.16 -0.12
C TRP A 130 19.33 17.24 -1.19
N THR A 131 19.10 18.48 -0.76
CA THR A 131 19.18 19.69 -1.57
C THR A 131 19.66 20.86 -0.70
N ILE A 132 19.92 22.00 -1.32
CA ILE A 132 20.23 23.25 -0.64
C ILE A 132 18.99 24.13 -0.68
N ALA A 133 18.50 24.55 0.48
CA ALA A 133 17.49 25.58 0.61
C ALA A 133 18.15 26.93 0.88
N VAL A 134 17.73 27.97 0.17
CA VAL A 134 18.12 29.36 0.43
C VAL A 134 16.92 30.15 0.96
N ARG A 135 17.16 31.29 1.60
CA ARG A 135 16.07 32.20 1.96
C ARG A 135 15.34 32.69 0.71
N GLN A 136 14.04 32.87 0.81
CA GLN A 136 13.20 33.30 -0.30
C GLN A 136 13.63 34.67 -0.85
N ASP A 137 13.95 35.63 0.02
CA ASP A 137 14.38 36.97 -0.39
C ASP A 137 15.71 36.97 -1.17
N LEU A 138 16.60 36.02 -0.85
CA LEU A 138 17.82 35.81 -1.64
C LEU A 138 17.51 35.18 -3.00
N ALA A 139 16.65 34.14 -3.04
CA ALA A 139 16.29 33.46 -4.27
C ALA A 139 15.64 34.41 -5.28
N GLU A 140 14.69 35.23 -4.85
CA GLU A 140 13.98 36.19 -5.70
C GLU A 140 14.91 37.27 -6.27
N LYS A 141 16.01 37.60 -5.58
CA LYS A 141 16.97 38.61 -6.03
C LYS A 141 17.93 38.09 -7.11
N ILE A 142 18.18 36.79 -7.16
CA ILE A 142 19.15 36.16 -8.07
C ILE A 142 18.49 35.39 -9.23
N SER A 143 17.16 35.33 -9.23
CA SER A 143 16.35 34.76 -10.32
C SER A 143 16.17 35.77 -11.45
#